data_AF-A0A7W5V3P2-F1
#
_entry.id   AF-A0A7W5V3P2-F1
#
_cell.length_a   1.000
_cell.length_b   1.000
_cell.length_c   1.000
_cell.angle_alpha   90.00
_cell.angle_beta   90.00
_cell.angle_gamma   90.00
#
_symmetry.space_group_name_H-M   'P 1'
#
loop_
_entity.id
_entity.type
_entity.pdbx_description
1 polymer ?
#
loop_
_entity_poly.entity_id
_entity_poly.type
_entity_poly.pdbx_seq_one_letter_code
_entity_poly.pdbx_strand_id
1 'polypeptide(L)'
;MMPNHTTDSAGVRLVLEPTETRDGVLHGAWWPRSHDLRGELAALVTDLGRRLGTILRVRVDHDAWDDVPSSLMIAGRFLRIGDLPSPMGTITVIRGGHDGFLLLVVPPETTATRAASMMAAAARPSNGACAAELLASRGPAEEPPSETRLAMTRAYTQADETAVLALVNADRLPGQPMCSGQMLADAVEGTCVDNPSPWAELDPPRTEVLIDDSGDVVGVISYTTRARDAAGLILWLHGNENTTVIEALVQRALDCLEGCSFVHAFTVASALTSGLGALPCVRRATTRKVLEHAGFAGSDSWRYLHRGVGGLGLAQTGPPVRVAACVRPSGWWLSVAEHEIGVEAVAGTPSHGVGVLWWLGTDTAHDDAALDKAVLDRALALLYANGAREIVLYAEGEPLPARSLFDTAGFVDVDHLASYARG
;
A
#
# COMPACT_ATOMS: atom_id res chain seq x y z
N MET A 1 5.43 52.48 -24.90
CA MET A 1 5.63 51.61 -26.09
C MET A 1 6.51 50.46 -25.65
N MET A 2 6.33 49.28 -26.26
CA MET A 2 6.60 47.97 -25.65
C MET A 2 5.68 47.69 -24.44
N PRO A 3 5.31 46.41 -24.21
CA PRO A 3 3.90 46.11 -23.98
C PRO A 3 3.56 45.85 -22.51
N ASN A 4 2.27 45.97 -22.21
CA ASN A 4 1.67 45.11 -21.20
C ASN A 4 1.92 43.67 -21.63
N HIS A 5 2.80 42.97 -20.93
CA HIS A 5 2.43 41.61 -20.54
C HIS A 5 1.25 41.75 -19.57
N THR A 6 0.04 41.81 -20.13
CA THR A 6 -1.09 41.16 -19.47
C THR A 6 -0.62 39.73 -19.24
N THR A 7 -0.18 39.43 -18.02
CA THR A 7 -0.13 38.07 -17.51
C THR A 7 -1.56 37.59 -17.58
N ASP A 8 -1.89 36.92 -18.67
CA ASP A 8 -3.17 36.28 -18.84
C ASP A 8 -3.31 35.28 -17.69
N SER A 9 -4.28 35.52 -16.80
CA SER A 9 -4.50 34.72 -15.59
C SER A 9 -5.11 33.35 -15.90
N ALA A 10 -4.81 32.80 -17.07
CA ALA A 10 -4.89 31.39 -17.36
C ALA A 10 -4.05 30.64 -16.31
N GLY A 11 -4.71 29.96 -15.38
CA GLY A 11 -4.07 29.32 -14.24
C GLY A 11 -3.13 28.16 -14.60
N VAL A 12 -2.78 27.35 -13.60
CA VAL A 12 -2.08 26.09 -13.83
C VAL A 12 -2.92 25.22 -14.76
N ARG A 13 -2.33 24.71 -15.85
CA ARG A 13 -3.00 23.76 -16.75
C ARG A 13 -3.01 22.38 -16.08
N LEU A 14 -3.87 22.24 -15.07
CA LEU A 14 -4.00 21.08 -14.21
C LEU A 14 -5.45 20.58 -14.27
N VAL A 15 -5.60 19.30 -14.59
CA VAL A 15 -6.85 18.56 -14.46
C VAL A 15 -6.57 17.42 -13.48
N LEU A 16 -7.19 17.46 -12.30
CA LEU A 16 -7.16 16.33 -11.38
C LEU A 16 -8.30 15.36 -11.71
N GLU A 17 -8.16 14.10 -11.30
CA GLU A 17 -9.31 13.23 -11.17
C GLU A 17 -10.38 13.92 -10.28
N PRO A 18 -11.67 13.97 -10.69
CA PRO A 18 -12.71 14.68 -9.93
C PRO A 18 -13.18 13.90 -8.68
N THR A 19 -12.81 12.63 -8.56
CA THR A 19 -13.08 11.75 -7.42
C THR A 19 -11.87 11.69 -6.49
N GLU A 20 -12.09 11.71 -5.17
CA GLU A 20 -10.98 11.62 -4.20
C GLU A 20 -10.43 10.19 -4.02
N THR A 21 -11.06 9.18 -4.65
CA THR A 21 -10.73 7.75 -4.55
C THR A 21 -9.41 7.39 -5.22
N ARG A 22 -9.12 7.97 -6.40
CA ARG A 22 -7.83 7.86 -7.11
C ARG A 22 -7.49 6.43 -7.53
N ASP A 23 -8.48 5.74 -8.08
CA ASP A 23 -8.37 4.32 -8.48
C ASP A 23 -7.70 4.14 -9.86
N GLY A 24 -7.29 5.22 -10.52
CA GLY A 24 -6.55 5.19 -11.78
C GLY A 24 -5.03 5.20 -11.58
N VAL A 25 -4.28 4.67 -12.55
CA VAL A 25 -2.80 4.71 -12.59
C VAL A 25 -2.26 6.13 -12.56
N LEU A 26 -3.06 7.11 -13.00
CA LEU A 26 -2.77 8.53 -12.94
C LEU A 26 -3.93 9.26 -12.24
N HIS A 27 -3.63 10.07 -11.24
CA HIS A 27 -4.61 10.78 -10.39
C HIS A 27 -4.96 12.16 -11.00
N GLY A 28 -4.75 12.32 -12.30
CA GLY A 28 -4.82 13.58 -13.04
C GLY A 28 -3.65 13.81 -14.01
N ALA A 29 -3.61 15.01 -14.58
CA ALA A 29 -2.60 15.46 -15.52
C ALA A 29 -2.29 16.95 -15.39
N TRP A 30 -1.05 17.29 -15.69
CA TRP A 30 -0.51 18.63 -15.72
C TRP A 30 0.20 18.89 -17.05
N TRP A 31 0.00 20.08 -17.60
CA TRP A 31 0.62 20.52 -18.85
C TRP A 31 1.46 21.78 -18.60
N PRO A 32 2.73 21.66 -18.18
CA PRO A 32 3.63 22.80 -18.01
C PRO A 32 3.71 23.64 -19.30
N ARG A 33 4.05 24.93 -19.18
CA ARG A 33 4.23 25.85 -20.33
C ARG A 33 5.68 25.90 -20.81
N SER A 34 6.62 25.40 -20.02
CA SER A 34 8.07 25.41 -20.28
C SER A 34 8.77 24.26 -19.53
N HIS A 35 10.07 24.06 -19.78
CA HIS A 35 10.92 23.10 -19.08
C HIS A 35 11.64 23.71 -17.85
N ASP A 36 11.34 24.95 -17.45
CA ASP A 36 11.75 25.54 -16.17
C ASP A 36 10.92 24.97 -15.02
N LEU A 37 11.41 23.88 -14.42
CA LEU A 37 10.76 23.24 -13.28
C LEU A 37 10.58 24.19 -12.09
N ARG A 38 11.44 25.19 -11.90
CA ARG A 38 11.40 26.11 -10.74
C ARG A 38 10.24 27.08 -10.83
N GLY A 39 10.03 27.69 -12.00
CA GLY A 39 8.86 28.54 -12.27
C GLY A 39 7.55 27.74 -12.26
N GLU A 40 7.56 26.56 -12.87
CA GLU A 40 6.40 25.69 -13.05
C GLU A 40 5.91 25.04 -11.74
N LEU A 41 6.80 24.49 -10.90
CA LEU A 41 6.44 23.90 -9.60
C LEU A 41 5.82 24.92 -8.65
N ALA A 42 6.33 26.16 -8.60
CA ALA A 42 5.82 27.17 -7.68
C ALA A 42 4.32 27.45 -7.92
N ALA A 43 3.89 27.47 -9.18
CA ALA A 43 2.49 27.61 -9.55
C ALA A 43 1.69 26.33 -9.25
N LEU A 44 2.18 25.16 -9.67
CA LEU A 44 1.53 23.86 -9.46
C LEU A 44 1.25 23.57 -7.98
N VAL A 45 2.28 23.69 -7.14
CA VAL A 45 2.23 23.41 -5.70
C VAL A 45 1.32 24.40 -4.96
N THR A 46 1.23 25.64 -5.43
CA THR A 46 0.28 26.64 -4.88
C THR A 46 -1.17 26.34 -5.23
N ASP A 47 -1.45 25.65 -6.35
CA ASP A 47 -2.81 25.25 -6.75
C ASP A 47 -3.23 23.92 -6.12
N LEU A 48 -2.35 22.92 -6.15
CA LEU A 48 -2.52 21.66 -5.41
C LEU A 48 -2.65 21.92 -3.90
N GLY A 49 -1.83 22.83 -3.35
CA GLY A 49 -1.90 23.23 -1.95
C GLY A 49 -3.25 23.82 -1.51
N ARG A 50 -4.01 24.43 -2.44
CA ARG A 50 -5.36 24.95 -2.19
C ARG A 50 -6.46 23.90 -2.35
N ARG A 51 -6.31 22.98 -3.31
CA ARG A 51 -7.30 21.91 -3.57
C ARG A 51 -7.17 20.74 -2.60
N LEU A 52 -5.94 20.43 -2.19
CA LEU A 52 -5.56 19.20 -1.51
C LEU A 52 -4.87 19.43 -0.16
N GLY A 53 -4.57 20.67 0.22
CA GLY A 53 -3.81 20.96 1.45
C GLY A 53 -2.29 20.75 1.29
N THR A 54 -1.56 20.79 2.41
CA THR A 54 -0.09 20.93 2.43
C THR A 54 0.64 19.85 1.64
N ILE A 55 1.33 20.26 0.57
CA ILE A 55 2.31 19.44 -0.17
C ILE A 55 3.68 19.54 0.52
N LEU A 56 4.40 18.42 0.65
CA LEU A 56 5.74 18.36 1.28
C LEU A 56 6.85 17.80 0.39
N ARG A 57 6.52 16.91 -0.55
CA ARG A 57 7.49 16.33 -1.50
C ARG A 57 6.87 16.22 -2.89
N VAL A 58 7.68 16.41 -3.93
CA VAL A 58 7.37 15.97 -5.30
C VAL A 58 8.44 15.00 -5.80
N ARG A 59 8.09 14.15 -6.76
CA ARG A 59 9.05 13.33 -7.52
C ARG A 59 8.89 13.62 -9.01
N VAL A 60 9.97 13.93 -9.71
CA VAL A 60 9.95 14.36 -11.11
C VAL A 60 10.75 13.42 -12.02
N ASP A 61 10.36 13.39 -13.29
CA ASP A 61 11.14 12.81 -14.37
C ASP A 61 12.31 13.76 -14.71
N HIS A 62 13.53 13.46 -14.26
CA HIS A 62 14.66 14.41 -14.32
C HIS A 62 15.07 14.75 -15.77
N ASP A 63 14.93 13.82 -16.72
CA ASP A 63 15.25 14.05 -18.13
C ASP A 63 14.25 14.99 -18.85
N ALA A 64 13.16 15.38 -18.18
CA ALA A 64 12.09 16.22 -18.73
C ALA A 64 12.19 17.71 -18.36
N TRP A 65 13.29 18.19 -17.74
CA TRP A 65 13.43 19.58 -17.26
C TRP A 65 14.84 20.16 -17.46
N ASP A 66 14.94 21.49 -17.56
CA ASP A 66 16.21 22.19 -17.82
C ASP A 66 17.16 22.25 -16.58
N ASP A 67 16.59 22.29 -15.38
CA ASP A 67 17.28 22.26 -14.06
C ASP A 67 16.35 21.58 -13.03
N VAL A 68 16.90 20.69 -12.21
CA VAL A 68 16.16 19.97 -11.15
C VAL A 68 16.83 20.23 -9.79
N PRO A 69 16.41 21.25 -9.04
CA PRO A 69 16.92 21.48 -7.70
C PRO A 69 16.34 20.43 -6.73
N SER A 70 17.16 19.87 -5.83
CA SER A 70 16.73 18.88 -4.82
C SER A 70 15.69 19.39 -3.81
N SER A 71 15.48 20.71 -3.74
CA SER A 71 14.47 21.33 -2.89
C SER A 71 14.13 22.76 -3.32
N LEU A 72 12.92 23.21 -2.98
CA LEU A 72 12.46 24.59 -3.17
C LEU A 72 11.74 25.11 -1.92
N MET A 73 11.96 26.40 -1.63
CA MET A 73 11.22 27.13 -0.59
C MET A 73 10.00 27.81 -1.24
N ILE A 74 8.79 27.26 -1.04
CA ILE A 74 7.54 27.75 -1.66
C ILE A 74 6.59 28.17 -0.54
N ALA A 75 6.07 29.41 -0.60
CA ALA A 75 5.17 30.00 0.40
C ALA A 75 5.68 29.86 1.86
N GLY A 76 7.00 29.92 2.07
CA GLY A 76 7.62 29.77 3.39
C GLY A 76 7.68 28.33 3.93
N ARG A 77 7.53 27.33 3.06
CA ARG A 77 7.62 25.90 3.40
C ARG A 77 8.62 25.21 2.48
N PHE A 78 9.29 24.20 3.02
CA PHE A 78 10.27 23.41 2.29
C PHE A 78 9.57 22.30 1.50
N LEU A 79 9.75 22.31 0.18
CA LEU A 79 9.33 21.22 -0.71
C LEU A 79 10.57 20.41 -1.10
N ARG A 80 10.60 19.13 -0.74
CA ARG A 80 11.62 18.21 -1.28
C ARG A 80 11.28 17.80 -2.71
N ILE A 81 12.30 17.73 -3.55
CA ILE A 81 12.20 17.27 -4.95
C ILE A 81 13.17 16.09 -5.06
N GLY A 82 12.67 14.95 -5.53
CA GLY A 82 13.50 13.79 -5.81
C GLY A 82 13.15 13.18 -7.16
N ASP A 83 13.94 12.20 -7.59
CA ASP A 83 13.77 11.59 -8.91
C ASP A 83 12.66 10.53 -8.90
N LEU A 84 12.03 10.32 -10.05
CA LEU A 84 11.23 9.13 -10.31
C LEU A 84 12.14 7.92 -10.59
N PRO A 85 11.71 6.68 -10.29
CA PRO A 85 12.54 5.49 -10.50
C PRO A 85 12.85 5.16 -11.97
N SER A 86 12.12 5.75 -12.91
CA SER A 86 12.30 5.59 -14.35
C SER A 86 11.64 6.75 -15.09
N PRO A 87 12.20 7.24 -16.23
CA PRO A 87 11.54 8.22 -17.08
C PRO A 87 10.20 7.68 -17.62
N MET A 88 9.12 8.39 -17.30
CA MET A 88 7.73 7.97 -17.52
C MET A 88 6.83 9.12 -17.99
N GLY A 89 7.30 10.36 -18.04
CA GLY A 89 6.48 11.53 -18.32
C GLY A 89 5.45 11.80 -17.22
N THR A 90 5.84 11.69 -15.95
CA THR A 90 4.95 11.91 -14.79
C THR A 90 5.59 12.79 -13.71
N ILE A 91 4.76 13.21 -12.75
CA ILE A 91 5.20 13.84 -11.50
C ILE A 91 4.38 13.24 -10.35
N THR A 92 5.04 12.73 -9.30
CA THR A 92 4.35 12.38 -8.05
C THR A 92 4.30 13.62 -7.16
N VAL A 93 3.17 13.87 -6.50
CA VAL A 93 3.01 14.94 -5.51
C VAL A 93 2.50 14.36 -4.19
N ILE A 94 3.23 14.56 -3.09
CA ILE A 94 2.98 13.91 -1.81
C ILE A 94 2.63 14.95 -0.74
N ARG A 95 1.53 14.70 -0.02
CA ARG A 95 1.00 15.61 1.00
C ARG A 95 1.57 15.33 2.40
N GLY A 96 1.34 16.25 3.33
CA GLY A 96 1.59 16.04 4.77
C GLY A 96 0.68 15.02 5.47
N GLY A 97 -0.16 14.31 4.71
CA GLY A 97 -0.85 13.07 5.11
C GLY A 97 -0.24 11.80 4.52
N HIS A 98 0.95 11.90 3.91
CA HIS A 98 1.71 10.84 3.24
C HIS A 98 1.06 10.24 1.98
N ASP A 99 -0.09 10.74 1.52
CA ASP A 99 -0.74 10.27 0.31
C ASP A 99 -0.20 10.94 -0.97
N GLY A 100 -0.01 10.12 -2.01
CA GLY A 100 0.59 10.50 -3.29
C GLY A 100 -0.42 10.76 -4.42
N PHE A 101 -0.06 11.68 -5.30
CA PHE A 101 -0.78 12.01 -6.53
C PHE A 101 0.17 11.83 -7.71
N LEU A 102 0.05 10.74 -8.47
CA LEU A 102 0.83 10.56 -9.69
C LEU A 102 0.10 11.25 -10.85
N LEU A 103 0.66 12.34 -11.37
CA LEU A 103 0.07 13.12 -12.45
C LEU A 103 0.84 12.89 -13.75
N LEU A 104 0.14 12.78 -14.87
CA LEU A 104 0.75 12.80 -16.21
C LEU A 104 1.38 14.19 -16.46
N VAL A 105 2.63 14.24 -16.90
CA VAL A 105 3.28 15.45 -17.42
C VAL A 105 3.14 15.42 -18.93
N VAL A 106 2.27 16.26 -19.48
CA VAL A 106 2.13 16.43 -20.92
C VAL A 106 3.23 17.38 -21.41
N PRO A 107 4.08 17.01 -22.40
CA PRO A 107 5.14 17.89 -22.90
C PRO A 107 4.61 19.24 -23.40
N PRO A 108 5.30 20.36 -23.16
CA PRO A 108 4.79 21.70 -23.47
C PRO A 108 4.44 21.91 -24.96
N GLU A 109 5.16 21.25 -25.88
CA GLU A 109 4.97 21.28 -27.35
C GLU A 109 3.72 20.51 -27.82
N THR A 110 3.11 19.70 -26.96
CA THR A 110 1.98 18.83 -27.34
C THR A 110 0.81 19.66 -27.87
N THR A 111 0.31 19.31 -29.06
CA THR A 111 -0.80 20.07 -29.67
C THR A 111 -2.05 20.01 -28.78
N ALA A 112 -2.74 21.16 -28.65
CA ALA A 112 -3.80 21.34 -27.64
C ALA A 112 -4.89 20.25 -27.66
N THR A 113 -5.29 19.74 -28.83
CA THR A 113 -6.26 18.65 -28.97
C THR A 113 -5.74 17.32 -28.43
N ARG A 114 -4.45 17.01 -28.64
CA ARG A 114 -3.82 15.78 -28.12
C ARG A 114 -3.55 15.91 -26.62
N ALA A 115 -3.06 17.07 -26.18
CA ALA A 115 -2.90 17.40 -24.76
C ALA A 115 -4.24 17.27 -24.01
N ALA A 116 -5.32 17.90 -24.48
CA ALA A 116 -6.64 17.79 -23.87
C ALA A 116 -7.14 16.33 -23.82
N SER A 117 -6.88 15.54 -24.87
CA SER A 117 -7.28 14.12 -24.92
C SER A 117 -6.49 13.26 -23.91
N MET A 118 -5.19 13.52 -23.75
CA MET A 118 -4.32 12.86 -22.77
C MET A 118 -4.69 13.26 -21.33
N MET A 119 -4.86 14.56 -21.07
CA MET A 119 -5.28 15.06 -19.76
C MET A 119 -6.66 14.53 -19.37
N ALA A 120 -7.60 14.45 -20.32
CA ALA A 120 -8.92 13.87 -20.10
C ALA A 120 -8.94 12.33 -20.06
N ALA A 121 -7.82 11.65 -20.34
CA ALA A 121 -7.67 10.20 -20.13
C ALA A 121 -7.03 9.92 -18.75
N ALA A 122 -5.94 10.62 -18.43
CA ALA A 122 -5.25 10.54 -17.14
C ALA A 122 -6.01 11.17 -15.96
N ALA A 123 -7.11 11.89 -16.21
CA ALA A 123 -8.03 12.40 -15.19
C ALA A 123 -9.42 11.71 -15.23
N ARG A 124 -9.56 10.58 -15.93
CA ARG A 124 -10.72 9.70 -15.74
C ARG A 124 -10.53 8.93 -14.44
N PRO A 125 -11.58 8.77 -13.62
CA PRO A 125 -11.59 7.77 -12.56
C PRO A 125 -11.22 6.40 -13.13
N SER A 126 -10.45 5.61 -12.38
CA SER A 126 -10.07 4.24 -12.73
C SER A 126 -9.36 4.10 -14.10
N ASN A 127 -8.57 5.09 -14.54
CA ASN A 127 -7.80 4.97 -15.77
C ASN A 127 -6.65 3.94 -15.64
N GLY A 128 -6.75 2.83 -16.37
CA GLY A 128 -5.76 1.73 -16.30
C GLY A 128 -4.51 1.91 -17.19
N ALA A 129 -4.47 2.93 -18.05
CA ALA A 129 -3.36 3.14 -18.97
C ALA A 129 -2.24 3.97 -18.31
N CYS A 130 -1.03 3.43 -18.26
CA CYS A 130 0.12 4.16 -17.73
C CYS A 130 0.49 5.35 -18.65
N ALA A 131 1.34 6.25 -18.16
CA ALA A 131 1.72 7.44 -18.92
C ALA A 131 2.35 7.10 -20.28
N ALA A 132 3.20 6.07 -20.37
CA ALA A 132 3.76 5.60 -21.63
C ALA A 132 2.67 5.09 -22.61
N GLU A 133 1.60 4.49 -22.12
CA GLU A 133 0.47 4.01 -22.94
C GLU A 133 -0.49 5.14 -23.35
N LEU A 134 -0.72 6.13 -22.50
CA LEU A 134 -1.43 7.35 -22.91
C LEU A 134 -0.64 8.16 -23.95
N LEU A 135 0.68 7.98 -24.00
CA LEU A 135 1.54 8.47 -25.08
C LEU A 135 1.45 7.60 -26.36
N ALA A 136 0.95 6.34 -26.33
CA ALA A 136 1.15 5.33 -27.40
C ALA A 136 0.01 4.33 -27.83
N SER A 137 -1.11 4.14 -27.10
CA SER A 137 -1.95 2.89 -27.11
C SER A 137 -3.09 2.68 -28.14
N ARG A 138 -3.50 1.39 -28.39
CA ARG A 138 -4.69 0.90 -29.17
C ARG A 138 -5.09 -0.63 -28.98
N GLY A 139 -6.15 -1.01 -28.22
CA GLY A 139 -7.06 -2.21 -28.43
C GLY A 139 -6.76 -3.66 -27.88
N PRO A 140 -7.74 -4.46 -27.33
CA PRO A 140 -7.55 -5.83 -26.71
C PRO A 140 -8.48 -7.03 -27.16
N ALA A 141 -8.32 -8.28 -26.60
CA ALA A 141 -9.18 -9.52 -26.74
C ALA A 141 -8.93 -10.67 -25.68
N GLU A 142 -9.65 -11.82 -25.74
CA GLU A 142 -9.99 -12.86 -24.69
C GLU A 142 -9.22 -14.25 -24.77
N GLU A 143 -9.51 -15.46 -24.17
CA GLU A 143 -10.63 -16.17 -23.44
C GLU A 143 -10.15 -17.49 -22.66
N PRO A 144 -10.81 -18.09 -21.61
CA PRO A 144 -10.26 -19.22 -20.76
C PRO A 144 -11.14 -20.50 -20.38
N PRO A 145 -10.56 -21.62 -19.82
CA PRO A 145 -11.19 -22.92 -19.33
C PRO A 145 -11.00 -23.24 -17.79
N SER A 146 -11.41 -24.33 -17.04
CA SER A 146 -12.33 -25.53 -17.09
C SER A 146 -12.47 -26.23 -15.66
N GLU A 147 -13.07 -27.46 -15.49
CA GLU A 147 -13.66 -27.99 -14.19
C GLU A 147 -13.10 -29.29 -13.49
N THR A 148 -13.45 -29.46 -12.19
CA THR A 148 -13.68 -30.76 -11.48
C THR A 148 -14.76 -30.61 -10.37
N ARG A 149 -15.43 -31.71 -9.96
CA ARG A 149 -16.71 -31.76 -9.21
C ARG A 149 -16.57 -32.47 -7.85
N LEU A 150 -17.19 -32.06 -6.73
CA LEU A 150 -17.59 -30.71 -6.28
C LEU A 150 -17.70 -30.80 -4.74
N ALA A 151 -16.86 -30.09 -3.99
CA ALA A 151 -16.96 -30.03 -2.52
C ALA A 151 -18.04 -29.02 -2.08
N MET A 152 -18.66 -29.22 -0.91
CA MET A 152 -19.84 -28.44 -0.52
C MET A 152 -19.48 -27.23 0.33
N THR A 153 -19.90 -26.04 -0.11
CA THR A 153 -19.75 -24.77 0.61
C THR A 153 -20.99 -24.46 1.44
N ARG A 154 -20.80 -23.99 2.68
CA ARG A 154 -21.88 -23.41 3.50
C ARG A 154 -21.39 -22.26 4.37
N ALA A 155 -22.31 -21.47 4.91
CA ALA A 155 -21.99 -20.46 5.91
C ALA A 155 -21.23 -21.06 7.12
N TYR A 156 -20.28 -20.28 7.63
CA TYR A 156 -19.57 -20.53 8.89
C TYR A 156 -20.53 -20.54 10.09
N THR A 157 -20.23 -21.37 11.08
CA THR A 157 -20.92 -21.48 12.36
C THR A 157 -19.92 -21.64 13.51
N GLN A 158 -20.31 -21.40 14.76
CA GLN A 158 -19.42 -21.58 15.91
C GLN A 158 -18.91 -23.03 16.07
N ALA A 159 -19.60 -24.03 15.50
CA ALA A 159 -19.12 -25.41 15.51
C ALA A 159 -17.85 -25.59 14.66
N ASP A 160 -17.62 -24.71 13.68
CA ASP A 160 -16.47 -24.74 12.78
C ASP A 160 -15.24 -24.03 13.36
N GLU A 161 -15.39 -23.28 14.47
CA GLU A 161 -14.36 -22.41 15.06
C GLU A 161 -13.01 -23.13 15.22
N THR A 162 -13.01 -24.36 15.75
CA THR A 162 -11.77 -25.10 16.01
C THR A 162 -11.04 -25.50 14.71
N ALA A 163 -11.77 -25.85 13.66
CA ALA A 163 -11.19 -26.20 12.36
C ALA A 163 -10.71 -24.95 11.60
N VAL A 164 -11.51 -23.88 11.62
CA VAL A 164 -11.15 -22.59 11.02
C VAL A 164 -9.92 -21.98 11.72
N LEU A 165 -9.86 -22.01 13.05
CA LEU A 165 -8.66 -21.58 13.79
C LEU A 165 -7.43 -22.44 13.45
N ALA A 166 -7.58 -23.73 13.16
CA ALA A 166 -6.47 -24.57 12.71
C ALA A 166 -5.97 -24.16 11.31
N LEU A 167 -6.89 -23.93 10.36
CA LEU A 167 -6.56 -23.43 9.00
C LEU A 167 -5.86 -22.06 9.05
N VAL A 168 -6.39 -21.10 9.81
CA VAL A 168 -5.80 -19.77 9.96
C VAL A 168 -4.41 -19.83 10.60
N ASN A 169 -4.24 -20.65 11.66
CA ASN A 169 -2.96 -20.76 12.36
C ASN A 169 -1.89 -21.56 11.59
N ALA A 170 -2.27 -22.37 10.60
CA ALA A 170 -1.33 -23.08 9.72
C ALA A 170 -0.59 -22.12 8.76
N ASP A 171 -1.29 -21.09 8.27
CA ASP A 171 -0.76 -20.10 7.33
C ASP A 171 -0.02 -18.92 8.00
N ARG A 172 -0.03 -18.87 9.33
CA ARG A 172 0.48 -17.76 10.15
C ARG A 172 1.98 -17.50 9.93
N LEU A 173 2.36 -16.24 9.76
CA LEU A 173 3.76 -15.83 9.60
C LEU A 173 4.56 -15.87 10.93
N PRO A 174 5.87 -16.16 10.86
CA PRO A 174 6.81 -15.96 11.96
C PRO A 174 6.63 -14.60 12.66
N GLY A 175 6.53 -14.61 13.98
CA GLY A 175 6.33 -13.40 14.78
C GLY A 175 4.88 -12.96 15.00
N GLN A 176 3.91 -13.44 14.22
CA GLN A 176 2.48 -13.15 14.48
C GLN A 176 1.95 -13.90 15.70
N PRO A 177 0.98 -13.35 16.46
CA PRO A 177 0.34 -14.09 17.55
C PRO A 177 -0.50 -15.25 16.98
N MET A 178 -0.74 -16.29 17.77
CA MET A 178 -1.71 -17.30 17.36
C MET A 178 -3.11 -16.67 17.28
N CYS A 179 -3.83 -16.95 16.20
CA CYS A 179 -5.21 -16.50 16.04
C CYS A 179 -6.05 -17.12 17.17
N SER A 180 -6.74 -16.26 17.91
CA SER A 180 -7.68 -16.62 18.97
C SER A 180 -9.11 -16.65 18.44
N GLY A 181 -10.03 -17.27 19.18
CA GLY A 181 -11.46 -17.23 18.87
C GLY A 181 -12.02 -15.80 18.79
N GLN A 182 -11.47 -14.85 19.56
CA GLN A 182 -11.84 -13.43 19.46
C GLN A 182 -11.35 -12.81 18.14
N MET A 183 -10.09 -13.03 17.75
CA MET A 183 -9.57 -12.54 16.46
C MET A 183 -10.35 -13.10 15.26
N LEU A 184 -10.81 -14.35 15.36
CA LEU A 184 -11.70 -14.95 14.36
C LEU A 184 -13.10 -14.33 14.40
N ALA A 185 -13.68 -14.12 15.58
CA ALA A 185 -14.97 -13.46 15.72
C ALA A 185 -14.95 -12.03 15.15
N ASP A 186 -13.93 -11.24 15.50
CA ASP A 186 -13.70 -9.89 14.99
C ASP A 186 -13.61 -9.91 13.44
N ALA A 187 -12.84 -10.83 12.87
CA ALA A 187 -12.67 -10.98 11.42
C ALA A 187 -13.89 -11.54 10.67
N VAL A 188 -14.81 -12.22 11.37
CA VAL A 188 -16.09 -12.74 10.83
C VAL A 188 -17.22 -11.72 10.98
N GLU A 189 -17.19 -10.85 12.00
CA GLU A 189 -18.11 -9.71 12.13
C GLU A 189 -17.71 -8.55 11.19
N GLY A 190 -16.44 -8.49 10.80
CA GLY A 190 -15.90 -7.43 9.95
C GLY A 190 -15.39 -6.22 10.75
N THR A 191 -14.71 -6.49 11.86
CA THR A 191 -14.12 -5.45 12.72
C THR A 191 -12.59 -5.56 12.75
N CYS A 192 -11.93 -4.42 12.92
CA CYS A 192 -10.49 -4.33 13.16
C CYS A 192 -10.23 -3.16 14.11
N VAL A 193 -9.90 -3.47 15.37
CA VAL A 193 -9.76 -2.47 16.45
C VAL A 193 -8.67 -1.44 16.13
N ASP A 194 -7.56 -1.88 15.56
CA ASP A 194 -6.42 -1.01 15.22
C ASP A 194 -6.59 -0.24 13.90
N ASN A 195 -7.53 -0.66 13.03
CA ASN A 195 -7.81 0.02 11.76
C ASN A 195 -9.29 -0.11 11.33
N PRO A 196 -10.22 0.62 11.98
CA PRO A 196 -11.65 0.50 11.71
C PRO A 196 -12.12 1.24 10.44
N SER A 197 -11.28 2.13 9.86
CA SER A 197 -11.72 3.03 8.78
C SER A 197 -12.07 2.32 7.46
N PRO A 198 -11.34 1.28 6.99
CA PRO A 198 -11.71 0.55 5.78
C PRO A 198 -13.01 -0.23 5.93
N TRP A 199 -13.27 -0.77 7.13
CA TRP A 199 -14.43 -1.62 7.43
C TRP A 199 -15.74 -0.84 7.48
N ALA A 200 -15.70 0.45 7.85
CA ALA A 200 -16.88 1.31 7.95
C ALA A 200 -17.59 1.60 6.61
N GLU A 201 -16.96 1.27 5.47
CA GLU A 201 -17.56 1.40 4.13
C GLU A 201 -17.99 0.06 3.51
N LEU A 202 -17.75 -1.07 4.19
CA LEU A 202 -18.07 -2.41 3.69
C LEU A 202 -19.44 -2.89 4.16
N ASP A 203 -20.07 -3.73 3.34
CA ASP A 203 -21.21 -4.53 3.79
C ASP A 203 -20.75 -5.61 4.80
N PRO A 204 -21.63 -6.14 5.67
CA PRO A 204 -21.28 -7.19 6.61
C PRO A 204 -20.71 -8.44 5.90
N PRO A 205 -19.49 -8.90 6.24
CA PRO A 205 -18.82 -9.92 5.46
C PRO A 205 -19.48 -11.29 5.58
N ARG A 206 -19.42 -12.05 4.48
CA ARG A 206 -19.89 -13.43 4.40
C ARG A 206 -18.69 -14.34 4.54
N THR A 207 -18.72 -15.19 5.56
CA THR A 207 -17.71 -16.24 5.76
C THR A 207 -18.33 -17.59 5.48
N GLU A 208 -17.79 -18.31 4.50
CA GLU A 208 -18.20 -19.67 4.13
C GLU A 208 -17.06 -20.67 4.35
N VAL A 209 -17.41 -21.89 4.76
CA VAL A 209 -16.51 -23.03 4.89
C VAL A 209 -16.74 -24.02 3.75
N LEU A 210 -15.65 -24.60 3.25
CA LEU A 210 -15.66 -25.73 2.32
C LEU A 210 -15.50 -27.03 3.10
N ILE A 211 -16.37 -28.00 2.79
CA ILE A 211 -16.50 -29.26 3.52
C ILE A 211 -16.31 -30.43 2.56
N ASP A 212 -15.59 -31.46 3.01
CA ASP A 212 -15.33 -32.68 2.26
C ASP A 212 -16.46 -33.73 2.39
N ASP A 213 -16.27 -34.90 1.75
CA ASP A 213 -17.22 -36.02 1.83
C ASP A 213 -17.34 -36.65 3.24
N SER A 214 -16.38 -36.39 4.13
CA SER A 214 -16.36 -36.83 5.53
C SER A 214 -17.23 -35.95 6.44
N GLY A 215 -17.46 -34.70 6.03
CA GLY A 215 -18.09 -33.65 6.84
C GLY A 215 -17.10 -32.74 7.55
N ASP A 216 -15.79 -32.86 7.26
CA ASP A 216 -14.72 -32.07 7.87
C ASP A 216 -14.49 -30.76 7.09
N VAL A 217 -14.22 -29.67 7.83
CA VAL A 217 -13.91 -28.36 7.25
C VAL A 217 -12.48 -28.35 6.71
N VAL A 218 -12.34 -28.36 5.39
CA VAL A 218 -11.05 -28.39 4.68
C VAL A 218 -10.58 -27.02 4.18
N GLY A 219 -11.48 -26.04 4.13
CA GLY A 219 -11.18 -24.68 3.70
C GLY A 219 -12.18 -23.64 4.22
N VAL A 220 -11.80 -22.36 4.15
CA VAL A 220 -12.64 -21.23 4.57
C VAL A 220 -12.30 -19.99 3.74
N ILE A 221 -13.31 -19.19 3.41
CA ILE A 221 -13.15 -17.89 2.75
C ILE A 221 -14.10 -16.87 3.34
N SER A 222 -13.64 -15.63 3.47
CA SER A 222 -14.44 -14.47 3.84
C SER A 222 -14.39 -13.42 2.76
N TYR A 223 -15.55 -12.92 2.36
CA TYR A 223 -15.70 -11.95 1.28
C TYR A 223 -16.87 -11.01 1.55
N THR A 224 -16.84 -9.83 0.95
CA THR A 224 -17.92 -8.83 1.08
C THR A 224 -18.05 -7.95 -0.16
N THR A 225 -19.08 -7.12 -0.18
CA THR A 225 -19.28 -6.03 -1.14
C THR A 225 -19.01 -4.68 -0.51
N ARG A 226 -18.76 -3.68 -1.35
CA ARG A 226 -18.70 -2.27 -0.96
C ARG A 226 -19.75 -1.49 -1.76
N ALA A 227 -20.84 -1.12 -1.09
CA ALA A 227 -21.99 -0.45 -1.73
C ALA A 227 -21.66 0.91 -2.39
N ARG A 228 -20.52 1.54 -2.05
CA ARG A 228 -20.07 2.83 -2.57
C ARG A 228 -19.70 2.78 -4.07
N ASP A 229 -19.10 1.69 -4.52
CA ASP A 229 -18.51 1.52 -5.86
C ASP A 229 -18.89 0.19 -6.52
N ALA A 230 -19.69 -0.64 -5.84
CA ALA A 230 -20.01 -2.01 -6.22
C ALA A 230 -18.76 -2.88 -6.44
N ALA A 231 -17.71 -2.65 -5.66
CA ALA A 231 -16.56 -3.55 -5.61
C ALA A 231 -16.86 -4.79 -4.76
N GLY A 232 -16.38 -5.94 -5.20
CA GLY A 232 -16.26 -7.16 -4.41
C GLY A 232 -14.88 -7.23 -3.73
N LEU A 233 -14.81 -7.82 -2.54
CA LEU A 233 -13.58 -7.95 -1.78
C LEU A 233 -13.47 -9.36 -1.20
N ILE A 234 -12.46 -10.13 -1.60
CA ILE A 234 -11.99 -11.33 -0.88
C ILE A 234 -11.06 -10.83 0.25
N LEU A 235 -11.54 -10.95 1.48
CA LEU A 235 -10.89 -10.38 2.67
C LEU A 235 -9.79 -11.29 3.19
N TRP A 236 -10.08 -12.60 3.27
CA TRP A 236 -9.13 -13.63 3.69
C TRP A 236 -9.62 -15.01 3.24
N LEU A 237 -8.69 -15.94 2.97
CA LEU A 237 -9.00 -17.35 2.66
C LEU A 237 -7.90 -18.28 3.18
N HIS A 238 -8.27 -19.47 3.63
CA HIS A 238 -7.35 -20.49 4.15
C HIS A 238 -7.78 -21.90 3.69
N GLY A 239 -6.80 -22.73 3.35
CA GLY A 239 -7.05 -24.06 2.75
C GLY A 239 -5.81 -24.96 2.70
N ASN A 240 -4.85 -24.77 3.62
CA ASN A 240 -3.60 -25.54 3.72
C ASN A 240 -2.80 -25.65 2.40
N GLU A 241 -2.86 -24.63 1.55
CA GLU A 241 -2.24 -24.59 0.20
C GLU A 241 -2.63 -25.75 -0.74
N ASN A 242 -3.78 -26.39 -0.49
CA ASN A 242 -4.39 -27.38 -1.38
C ASN A 242 -5.05 -26.67 -2.56
N THR A 243 -4.56 -26.93 -3.78
CA THR A 243 -5.01 -26.28 -5.02
C THR A 243 -6.52 -26.37 -5.22
N THR A 244 -7.09 -27.58 -5.14
CA THR A 244 -8.52 -27.81 -5.41
C THR A 244 -9.43 -27.17 -4.36
N VAL A 245 -8.98 -27.10 -3.10
CA VAL A 245 -9.68 -26.36 -2.04
C VAL A 245 -9.69 -24.86 -2.36
N ILE A 246 -8.54 -24.29 -2.75
CA ILE A 246 -8.43 -22.86 -3.00
C ILE A 246 -9.13 -22.45 -4.30
N GLU A 247 -9.06 -23.28 -5.36
CA GLU A 247 -9.83 -23.10 -6.59
C GLU A 247 -11.33 -23.06 -6.31
N ALA A 248 -11.85 -24.02 -5.52
CA ALA A 248 -13.25 -24.05 -5.13
C ALA A 248 -13.66 -22.82 -4.28
N LEU A 249 -12.81 -22.39 -3.34
CA LEU A 249 -13.07 -21.19 -2.52
C LEU A 249 -13.06 -19.90 -3.37
N VAL A 250 -12.05 -19.71 -4.22
CA VAL A 250 -11.92 -18.52 -5.08
C VAL A 250 -13.06 -18.45 -6.09
N GLN A 251 -13.40 -19.57 -6.75
CA GLN A 251 -14.56 -19.63 -7.65
C GLN A 251 -15.85 -19.32 -6.90
N ARG A 252 -16.07 -19.92 -5.72
CA ARG A 252 -17.26 -19.66 -4.89
C ARG A 252 -17.42 -18.17 -4.54
N ALA A 253 -16.33 -17.49 -4.20
CA ALA A 253 -16.36 -16.06 -3.93
C ALA A 253 -16.65 -15.24 -5.20
N LEU A 254 -16.07 -15.60 -6.34
CA LEU A 254 -16.37 -14.95 -7.63
C LEU A 254 -17.85 -15.13 -8.02
N ASP A 255 -18.41 -16.34 -7.89
CA ASP A 255 -19.84 -16.62 -8.15
C ASP A 255 -20.75 -15.77 -7.24
N CYS A 256 -20.36 -15.56 -5.97
CA CYS A 256 -21.13 -14.75 -5.03
C CYS A 256 -20.90 -13.24 -5.15
N LEU A 257 -19.91 -12.83 -5.96
CA LEU A 257 -19.59 -11.44 -6.30
C LEU A 257 -19.93 -11.15 -7.78
N GLU A 258 -20.66 -12.04 -8.45
CA GLU A 258 -21.14 -11.83 -9.82
C GLU A 258 -21.96 -10.53 -9.90
N GLY A 259 -21.56 -9.63 -10.80
CA GLY A 259 -22.13 -8.29 -10.94
C GLY A 259 -21.40 -7.17 -10.16
N CYS A 260 -20.34 -7.48 -9.40
CA CYS A 260 -19.41 -6.45 -8.92
C CYS A 260 -18.57 -5.90 -10.08
N SER A 261 -18.27 -4.60 -10.06
CA SER A 261 -17.51 -3.91 -11.12
C SER A 261 -16.03 -4.32 -11.16
N PHE A 262 -15.49 -4.67 -9.99
CA PHE A 262 -14.13 -5.15 -9.76
C PHE A 262 -14.17 -6.12 -8.56
N VAL A 263 -13.22 -7.04 -8.48
CA VAL A 263 -12.98 -7.87 -7.30
C VAL A 263 -11.55 -7.68 -6.82
N HIS A 264 -11.39 -7.15 -5.61
CA HIS A 264 -10.11 -7.10 -4.92
C HIS A 264 -9.91 -8.37 -4.09
N ALA A 265 -8.67 -8.77 -3.86
CA ALA A 265 -8.32 -9.79 -2.88
C ALA A 265 -7.11 -9.33 -2.04
N PHE A 266 -7.19 -9.53 -0.73
CA PHE A 266 -6.14 -9.17 0.23
C PHE A 266 -5.73 -7.68 0.17
N THR A 267 -6.69 -6.76 0.04
CA THR A 267 -6.46 -5.30 0.08
C THR A 267 -6.84 -4.64 1.41
N VAL A 268 -7.55 -5.37 2.30
CA VAL A 268 -8.04 -4.85 3.60
C VAL A 268 -7.44 -5.70 4.73
N ALA A 269 -6.93 -5.04 5.77
CA ALA A 269 -6.43 -5.72 6.97
C ALA A 269 -7.59 -6.16 7.87
N SER A 270 -7.65 -7.46 8.20
CA SER A 270 -8.56 -8.02 9.21
C SER A 270 -7.84 -8.32 10.52
N ALA A 271 -8.58 -8.68 11.57
CA ALA A 271 -8.01 -9.14 12.84
C ALA A 271 -7.16 -10.44 12.73
N LEU A 272 -7.18 -11.14 11.57
CA LEU A 272 -6.28 -12.26 11.27
C LEU A 272 -4.90 -11.80 10.75
N THR A 273 -4.78 -10.53 10.34
CA THR A 273 -3.59 -9.93 9.76
C THR A 273 -2.94 -8.95 10.74
N SER A 274 -1.62 -8.77 10.69
CA SER A 274 -0.91 -7.81 11.55
C SER A 274 -1.03 -6.35 11.03
N GLY A 275 -2.23 -5.96 10.61
CA GLY A 275 -2.59 -4.60 10.23
C GLY A 275 -2.27 -4.20 8.77
N LEU A 276 -1.70 -5.10 7.97
CA LEU A 276 -1.55 -4.95 6.51
C LEU A 276 -2.40 -6.00 5.79
N GLY A 277 -3.26 -5.55 4.87
CA GLY A 277 -3.95 -6.43 3.92
C GLY A 277 -3.00 -6.76 2.77
N ALA A 278 -2.50 -7.99 2.73
CA ALA A 278 -1.72 -8.58 1.63
C ALA A 278 -1.57 -10.10 1.83
N LEU A 279 -1.32 -10.84 0.74
CA LEU A 279 -1.02 -12.27 0.73
C LEU A 279 0.50 -12.53 0.78
N PRO A 280 1.03 -13.41 1.65
CA PRO A 280 2.44 -13.81 1.63
C PRO A 280 2.75 -14.76 0.46
N CYS A 281 3.44 -14.25 -0.56
CA CYS A 281 3.53 -14.85 -1.89
C CYS A 281 4.43 -16.10 -1.99
N VAL A 282 5.37 -16.28 -1.06
CA VAL A 282 6.27 -17.44 -0.97
C VAL A 282 5.61 -18.56 -0.16
N ARG A 283 4.97 -18.24 0.97
CA ARG A 283 4.31 -19.23 1.83
C ARG A 283 2.92 -19.62 1.34
N ARG A 284 2.19 -18.71 0.70
CA ARG A 284 0.88 -18.95 0.06
C ARG A 284 0.99 -19.02 -1.47
N ALA A 285 2.01 -19.75 -1.95
CA ALA A 285 2.37 -19.82 -3.37
C ALA A 285 1.39 -20.60 -4.26
N THR A 286 0.56 -21.49 -3.72
CA THR A 286 -0.61 -22.07 -4.40
C THR A 286 -1.73 -21.03 -4.45
N THR A 287 -2.05 -20.36 -3.34
CA THR A 287 -3.10 -19.32 -3.34
C THR A 287 -2.82 -18.20 -4.34
N ARG A 288 -1.57 -17.69 -4.38
CA ARG A 288 -1.14 -16.71 -5.39
C ARG A 288 -1.43 -17.21 -6.81
N LYS A 289 -0.99 -18.43 -7.14
CA LYS A 289 -1.19 -19.00 -8.48
C LYS A 289 -2.67 -19.14 -8.83
N VAL A 290 -3.52 -19.56 -7.89
CA VAL A 290 -4.97 -19.69 -8.16
C VAL A 290 -5.58 -18.32 -8.43
N LEU A 291 -5.20 -17.26 -7.71
CA LEU A 291 -5.64 -15.89 -8.02
C LEU A 291 -5.17 -15.46 -9.41
N GLU A 292 -3.90 -15.68 -9.76
CA GLU A 292 -3.33 -15.36 -11.07
C GLU A 292 -4.05 -16.09 -12.22
N HIS A 293 -4.34 -17.38 -12.06
CA HIS A 293 -5.10 -18.16 -13.06
C HIS A 293 -6.58 -17.75 -13.10
N ALA A 294 -7.14 -17.31 -11.97
CA ALA A 294 -8.46 -16.69 -11.88
C ALA A 294 -8.47 -15.21 -12.33
N GLY A 295 -7.44 -14.73 -13.05
CA GLY A 295 -7.43 -13.42 -13.70
C GLY A 295 -7.18 -12.23 -12.78
N PHE A 296 -6.70 -12.45 -11.55
CA PHE A 296 -6.24 -11.35 -10.69
C PHE A 296 -4.80 -10.94 -11.05
N ALA A 297 -4.58 -9.64 -11.25
CA ALA A 297 -3.25 -9.06 -11.25
C ALA A 297 -2.79 -8.83 -9.81
N GLY A 298 -1.55 -9.22 -9.49
CA GLY A 298 -0.88 -8.91 -8.22
C GLY A 298 -0.13 -7.59 -8.28
N SER A 299 -0.16 -6.83 -7.18
CA SER A 299 0.60 -5.59 -6.98
C SER A 299 1.74 -5.83 -6.00
N ASP A 300 2.98 -5.86 -6.49
CA ASP A 300 4.19 -6.03 -5.67
C ASP A 300 4.28 -4.94 -4.60
N SER A 301 4.15 -5.32 -3.32
CA SER A 301 4.13 -4.37 -2.22
C SER A 301 4.44 -5.01 -0.87
N TRP A 302 5.49 -4.49 -0.22
CA TRP A 302 5.99 -4.87 1.11
C TRP A 302 6.73 -6.20 1.22
N ARG A 303 7.88 -6.15 1.88
CA ARG A 303 8.59 -7.30 2.44
C ARG A 303 8.25 -7.46 3.91
N TYR A 304 8.05 -8.70 4.33
CA TYR A 304 7.84 -9.06 5.73
C TYR A 304 9.18 -9.45 6.35
N LEU A 305 9.67 -8.63 7.29
CA LEU A 305 10.87 -8.92 8.07
C LEU A 305 10.49 -9.26 9.51
N HIS A 306 11.09 -10.30 10.08
CA HIS A 306 10.82 -10.81 11.43
C HIS A 306 12.07 -10.77 12.32
N ARG A 307 11.90 -10.40 13.60
CA ARG A 307 12.91 -10.52 14.65
C ARG A 307 12.30 -10.96 15.97
N GLY A 308 12.72 -12.12 16.50
CA GLY A 308 12.39 -12.54 17.87
C GLY A 308 13.30 -11.90 18.94
N VAL A 309 12.93 -12.05 20.23
CA VAL A 309 13.80 -11.67 21.36
C VAL A 309 15.01 -12.61 21.46
N GLY A 310 16.10 -12.21 20.80
CA GLY A 310 17.40 -12.88 20.82
C GLY A 310 18.48 -12.05 21.51
N GLY A 311 18.46 -11.95 22.84
CA GLY A 311 19.61 -11.65 23.71
C GLY A 311 20.37 -10.31 23.58
N LEU A 312 20.15 -9.52 22.52
CA LEU A 312 20.88 -8.29 22.27
C LEU A 312 20.44 -7.17 23.21
N GLY A 313 21.29 -6.87 24.20
CA GLY A 313 21.24 -5.59 24.91
C GLY A 313 21.54 -4.46 23.93
N LEU A 314 20.48 -3.80 23.44
CA LEU A 314 20.57 -2.70 22.49
C LEU A 314 21.29 -1.51 23.12
N ALA A 315 22.61 -1.43 22.89
CA ALA A 315 23.41 -0.30 23.30
C ALA A 315 22.97 0.93 22.51
N GLN A 316 22.30 1.87 23.19
CA GLN A 316 21.84 3.14 22.60
C GLN A 316 23.04 4.07 22.37
N THR A 317 23.82 3.75 21.34
CA THR A 317 25.00 4.49 20.89
C THR A 317 24.66 5.25 19.61
N GLY A 318 24.40 6.56 19.73
CA GLY A 318 24.02 7.42 18.62
C GLY A 318 23.58 8.81 19.09
N PRO A 319 23.21 9.71 18.17
CA PRO A 319 22.65 11.01 18.51
C PRO A 319 21.27 10.92 19.17
N PRO A 320 20.79 11.98 19.84
CA PRO A 320 19.51 11.96 20.55
C PRO A 320 18.31 11.83 19.59
N VAL A 321 17.69 10.65 19.61
CA VAL A 321 16.41 10.37 18.93
C VAL A 321 15.25 10.88 19.79
N ARG A 322 14.48 11.82 19.27
CA ARG A 322 13.21 12.27 19.83
C ARG A 322 12.16 11.19 19.65
N VAL A 323 11.20 11.14 20.57
CA VAL A 323 10.04 10.24 20.52
C VAL A 323 8.78 11.06 20.80
N ALA A 324 7.83 11.05 19.87
CA ALA A 324 6.50 11.62 20.04
C ALA A 324 5.45 10.50 20.05
N ALA A 325 4.32 10.71 20.72
CA ALA A 325 3.20 9.78 20.64
C ALA A 325 2.50 9.88 19.27
N CYS A 326 2.24 8.75 18.63
CA CYS A 326 1.40 8.65 17.44
C CYS A 326 0.03 8.05 17.81
N VAL A 327 -1.03 8.59 17.20
CA VAL A 327 -2.42 8.15 17.45
C VAL A 327 -2.89 7.13 16.40
N ARG A 328 -2.36 7.21 15.17
CA ARG A 328 -2.67 6.29 14.05
C ARG A 328 -1.42 6.09 13.19
N PRO A 329 -0.77 4.91 13.22
CA PRO A 329 -1.02 3.81 14.16
C PRO A 329 -0.79 4.24 15.62
N SER A 330 -1.44 3.56 16.57
CA SER A 330 -1.27 3.82 18.00
C SER A 330 0.15 3.46 18.43
N GLY A 331 0.92 4.39 18.99
CA GLY A 331 2.30 4.12 19.39
C GLY A 331 3.18 5.37 19.34
N TRP A 332 4.27 5.32 18.57
CA TRP A 332 5.32 6.35 18.59
C TRP A 332 5.88 6.68 17.21
N TRP A 333 6.13 7.97 16.98
CA TRP A 333 6.96 8.49 15.90
C TRP A 333 8.33 8.88 16.46
N LEU A 334 9.41 8.51 15.77
CA LEU A 334 10.79 8.73 16.18
C LEU A 334 11.53 9.54 15.12
N SER A 335 12.34 10.53 15.53
CA SER A 335 13.10 11.39 14.63
C SER A 335 14.38 11.94 15.28
N VAL A 336 15.41 12.24 14.49
CA VAL A 336 16.72 12.72 15.01
C VAL A 336 16.66 14.22 15.36
N ALA A 337 17.15 14.62 16.53
CA ALA A 337 16.89 15.96 17.09
C ALA A 337 17.48 17.14 16.30
N GLU A 338 18.58 16.94 15.56
CA GLU A 338 19.35 18.01 14.91
C GLU A 338 19.12 18.11 13.40
N HIS A 339 18.24 17.28 12.84
CA HIS A 339 17.84 17.31 11.43
C HIS A 339 16.31 17.35 11.36
N GLU A 340 15.73 18.50 10.97
CA GLU A 340 14.27 18.66 10.86
C GLU A 340 13.61 17.70 9.87
N ILE A 341 14.39 17.16 8.92
CA ILE A 341 13.95 16.16 7.95
C ILE A 341 15.16 15.28 7.57
N GLY A 342 15.20 14.02 7.98
CA GLY A 342 16.38 13.16 7.77
C GLY A 342 16.11 11.66 7.91
N VAL A 343 15.89 11.19 9.14
CA VAL A 343 15.60 9.79 9.45
C VAL A 343 14.41 9.71 10.41
N GLU A 344 13.40 8.92 10.04
CA GLU A 344 12.15 8.76 10.80
C GLU A 344 11.73 7.29 10.91
N ALA A 345 11.09 6.95 12.03
CA ALA A 345 10.44 5.65 12.21
C ALA A 345 9.07 5.74 12.90
N VAL A 346 8.21 4.76 12.65
CA VAL A 346 6.89 4.63 13.29
C VAL A 346 6.78 3.25 13.93
N ALA A 347 6.74 3.21 15.26
CA ALA A 347 6.62 1.99 16.05
C ALA A 347 5.22 1.89 16.68
N GLY A 348 4.50 0.81 16.37
CA GLY A 348 3.17 0.54 16.94
C GLY A 348 3.23 0.03 18.38
N THR A 349 2.15 0.23 19.12
CA THR A 349 1.97 -0.31 20.48
C THR A 349 1.96 -1.84 20.41
N PRO A 350 2.76 -2.58 21.19
CA PRO A 350 2.79 -4.03 21.10
C PRO A 350 1.45 -4.70 21.45
N SER A 351 0.92 -5.50 20.52
CA SER A 351 -0.33 -6.26 20.69
C SER A 351 0.00 -7.75 20.81
N HIS A 352 -0.56 -8.43 21.81
CA HIS A 352 -0.33 -9.87 22.06
C HIS A 352 1.15 -10.30 22.18
N GLY A 353 2.04 -9.36 22.54
CA GLY A 353 3.49 -9.58 22.59
C GLY A 353 4.22 -9.38 21.26
N VAL A 354 3.58 -8.77 20.26
CA VAL A 354 4.14 -8.49 18.94
C VAL A 354 4.21 -6.98 18.71
N GLY A 355 5.40 -6.46 18.44
CA GLY A 355 5.61 -5.06 18.05
C GLY A 355 5.68 -4.92 16.54
N VAL A 356 4.97 -3.95 15.96
CA VAL A 356 5.05 -3.65 14.52
C VAL A 356 5.86 -2.36 14.31
N LEU A 357 6.93 -2.46 13.53
CA LEU A 357 7.66 -1.32 12.98
C LEU A 357 7.06 -1.01 11.61
N TRP A 358 6.25 0.04 11.54
CA TRP A 358 5.46 0.41 10.37
C TRP A 358 6.25 1.15 9.30
N TRP A 359 7.31 1.83 9.73
CA TRP A 359 8.15 2.65 8.86
C TRP A 359 9.54 2.77 9.47
N LEU A 360 10.56 2.71 8.62
CA LEU A 360 11.89 3.27 8.84
C LEU A 360 12.31 3.89 7.51
N GLY A 361 12.31 5.21 7.44
CA GLY A 361 12.59 5.95 6.21
C GLY A 361 13.75 6.91 6.38
N THR A 362 14.68 6.83 5.44
CA THR A 362 15.78 7.77 5.25
C THR A 362 15.45 8.69 4.08
N ASP A 363 15.93 9.93 4.09
CA ASP A 363 15.94 10.73 2.87
C ASP A 363 17.15 10.36 2.03
N THR A 364 17.00 10.29 0.70
CA THR A 364 18.09 9.87 -0.20
C THR A 364 19.28 10.84 -0.28
N ALA A 365 19.21 11.97 0.44
CA ALA A 365 20.32 12.89 0.69
C ALA A 365 21.12 12.57 1.98
N HIS A 366 20.66 11.61 2.79
CA HIS A 366 21.20 11.22 4.10
C HIS A 366 21.57 9.72 4.13
N ASP A 367 22.68 9.37 3.48
CA ASP A 367 23.31 8.04 3.60
C ASP A 367 24.19 8.01 4.87
N ASP A 368 23.56 8.05 6.05
CA ASP A 368 24.22 7.91 7.35
C ASP A 368 23.60 6.76 8.15
N ALA A 369 24.11 5.56 7.88
CA ALA A 369 23.72 4.32 8.55
C ALA A 369 23.86 4.35 10.10
N ALA A 370 24.58 5.32 10.68
CA ALA A 370 24.63 5.49 12.13
C ALA A 370 23.37 6.20 12.67
N LEU A 371 22.75 7.10 11.90
CA LEU A 371 21.44 7.68 12.22
C LEU A 371 20.35 6.61 12.12
N ASP A 372 20.34 5.86 11.03
CA ASP A 372 19.34 4.80 10.77
C ASP A 372 19.37 3.74 11.85
N LYS A 373 20.58 3.30 12.22
CA LYS A 373 20.80 2.38 13.34
C LYS A 373 20.37 2.98 14.67
N ALA A 374 20.64 4.26 14.94
CA ALA A 374 20.23 4.90 16.19
C ALA A 374 18.69 4.99 16.32
N VAL A 375 17.99 5.33 15.23
CA VAL A 375 16.52 5.36 15.19
C VAL A 375 15.93 3.95 15.30
N LEU A 376 16.49 2.97 14.57
CA LEU A 376 16.06 1.57 14.63
C LEU A 376 16.28 0.96 16.03
N ASP A 377 17.47 1.07 16.61
CA ASP A 377 17.77 0.59 17.96
C ASP A 377 16.85 1.25 19.00
N ARG A 378 16.54 2.55 18.85
CA ARG A 378 15.61 3.26 19.74
C ARG A 378 14.18 2.75 19.60
N ALA A 379 13.70 2.50 18.38
CA ALA A 379 12.38 1.95 18.12
C ALA A 379 12.25 0.53 18.68
N LEU A 380 13.24 -0.34 18.43
CA LEU A 380 13.32 -1.69 18.96
C LEU A 380 13.33 -1.72 20.50
N ALA A 381 14.17 -0.88 21.13
CA ALA A 381 14.23 -0.76 22.59
C ALA A 381 12.89 -0.30 23.18
N LEU A 382 12.17 0.59 22.48
CA LEU A 382 10.85 1.07 22.89
C LEU A 382 9.77 -0.02 22.77
N LEU A 383 9.78 -0.80 21.68
CA LEU A 383 8.88 -1.95 21.50
C LEU A 383 9.10 -3.01 22.59
N TYR A 384 10.35 -3.40 22.85
CA TYR A 384 10.67 -4.37 23.91
C TYR A 384 10.33 -3.85 25.32
N ALA A 385 10.58 -2.56 25.61
CA ALA A 385 10.20 -1.95 26.89
C ALA A 385 8.69 -1.91 27.13
N ASN A 386 7.87 -1.93 26.06
CA ASN A 386 6.41 -2.00 26.12
C ASN A 386 5.86 -3.42 25.89
N GLY A 387 6.69 -4.46 26.08
CA GLY A 387 6.24 -5.85 26.16
C GLY A 387 6.27 -6.66 24.86
N ALA A 388 6.86 -6.15 23.78
CA ALA A 388 7.14 -6.96 22.60
C ALA A 388 8.09 -8.13 22.93
N ARG A 389 7.84 -9.27 22.27
CA ARG A 389 8.64 -10.52 22.29
C ARG A 389 9.02 -10.94 20.88
N GLU A 390 8.13 -10.64 19.94
CA GLU A 390 8.36 -10.70 18.50
C GLU A 390 8.27 -9.27 17.95
N ILE A 391 9.06 -8.96 16.92
CA ILE A 391 8.97 -7.71 16.17
C ILE A 391 8.84 -8.03 14.67
N VAL A 392 7.93 -7.32 14.03
CA VAL A 392 7.61 -7.39 12.61
C VAL A 392 7.89 -6.04 11.96
N LEU A 393 8.42 -6.04 10.76
CA LEU A 393 8.68 -4.85 9.94
C LEU A 393 8.13 -5.08 8.52
N TYR A 394 7.48 -4.06 7.99
CA TYR A 394 7.11 -3.96 6.58
C TYR A 394 8.08 -3.00 5.87
N ALA A 395 8.71 -3.43 4.78
CA ALA A 395 9.69 -2.62 4.04
C ALA A 395 9.40 -2.58 2.53
N GLU A 396 9.60 -1.43 1.89
CA GLU A 396 9.39 -1.24 0.44
C GLU A 396 10.64 -1.64 -0.38
N GLY A 397 10.42 -2.12 -1.61
CA GLY A 397 11.44 -2.20 -2.67
C GLY A 397 12.16 -3.54 -2.86
N GLU A 398 12.69 -3.71 -4.07
CA GLU A 398 13.60 -4.79 -4.51
C GLU A 398 14.77 -4.15 -5.30
N PRO A 399 16.04 -4.36 -4.91
CA PRO A 399 16.47 -4.95 -3.64
C PRO A 399 16.14 -4.04 -2.45
N LEU A 400 15.97 -4.64 -1.26
CA LEU A 400 15.77 -3.91 0.00
C LEU A 400 16.89 -2.86 0.23
N PRO A 401 16.59 -1.54 0.20
CA PRO A 401 17.63 -0.50 0.22
C PRO A 401 18.52 -0.54 1.47
N ALA A 402 17.92 -0.86 2.62
CA ALA A 402 18.60 -0.94 3.92
C ALA A 402 18.86 -2.39 4.39
N ARG A 403 19.02 -3.35 3.46
CA ARG A 403 19.16 -4.79 3.80
C ARG A 403 20.23 -5.06 4.87
N SER A 404 21.42 -4.48 4.71
CA SER A 404 22.54 -4.64 5.65
C SER A 404 22.23 -4.12 7.06
N LEU A 405 21.42 -3.07 7.19
CA LEU A 405 20.95 -2.53 8.47
C LEU A 405 20.01 -3.51 9.16
N PHE A 406 19.03 -4.07 8.43
CA PHE A 406 18.08 -5.03 8.98
C PHE A 406 18.76 -6.36 9.33
N ASP A 407 19.64 -6.88 8.48
CA ASP A 407 20.45 -8.07 8.74
C ASP A 407 21.34 -7.88 9.99
N THR A 408 22.01 -6.73 10.12
CA THR A 408 22.84 -6.39 11.30
C THR A 408 21.99 -6.19 12.56
N ALA A 409 20.77 -5.68 12.40
CA ALA A 409 19.77 -5.61 13.45
C ALA A 409 19.06 -6.96 13.68
N GLY A 410 19.53 -8.08 13.11
CA GLY A 410 19.01 -9.41 13.40
C GLY A 410 17.56 -9.65 12.98
N PHE A 411 17.07 -8.90 11.97
CA PHE A 411 15.87 -9.28 11.24
C PHE A 411 16.18 -10.37 10.21
N VAL A 412 15.17 -11.15 9.87
CA VAL A 412 15.18 -12.13 8.79
C VAL A 412 14.08 -11.77 7.80
N ASP A 413 14.43 -11.73 6.51
CA ASP A 413 13.49 -11.63 5.39
C ASP A 413 12.67 -12.94 5.28
N VAL A 414 11.34 -12.85 5.41
CA VAL A 414 10.45 -14.02 5.59
C VAL A 414 9.61 -14.33 4.37
N ASP A 415 9.07 -13.29 3.73
CA ASP A 415 8.13 -13.37 2.62
C ASP A 415 8.00 -12.02 1.89
N HIS A 416 7.58 -12.06 0.64
CA HIS A 416 7.12 -10.91 -0.12
C HIS A 416 5.60 -10.88 -0.10
N LEU A 417 5.00 -9.72 0.13
CA LEU A 417 3.56 -9.56 0.22
C LEU A 417 3.02 -8.96 -1.08
N ALA A 418 1.76 -9.26 -1.42
CA ALA A 418 1.08 -8.58 -2.51
C ALA A 418 -0.43 -8.50 -2.25
N SER A 419 -1.05 -7.43 -2.73
CA SER A 419 -2.52 -7.34 -2.86
C SER A 419 -2.91 -7.59 -4.33
N TYR A 420 -4.16 -8.00 -4.55
CA TYR A 420 -4.61 -8.51 -5.86
C TYR A 420 -5.89 -7.81 -6.31
N ALA A 421 -6.05 -7.62 -7.62
CA ALA A 421 -7.27 -7.06 -8.22
C ALA A 421 -7.63 -7.72 -9.55
N ARG A 422 -8.92 -7.90 -9.79
CA ARG A 422 -9.53 -8.36 -11.03
C ARG A 422 -10.62 -7.38 -11.47
N GLY A 423 -10.75 -7.19 -12.78
CA GLY A 423 -11.90 -6.55 -13.45
C GLY A 423 -12.45 -7.42 -14.58
#